data_AF-A0A6A6KTL3-F1
#
_entry.id   AF-A0A6A6KTL3-F1
#
_cell.length_a   1.000
_cell.length_b   1.000
_cell.length_c   1.000
_cell.angle_alpha   90.00
_cell.angle_beta   90.00
_cell.angle_gamma   90.00
#
_symmetry.space_group_name_H-M   'P 1'
#
loop_
_entity.id
_entity.type
_entity.pdbx_description
1 polymer ?
#
loop_
_entity_poly.entity_id
_entity_poly.type
_entity_poly.pdbx_seq_one_letter_code
_entity_poly.pdbx_strand_id
1 'polypeptide(L)'
;MLLRNVYHELVPKKIETFVVSKILSFFSRRKLSKSFNTFIIDDSWDGLDRNKLIDASRFYLSSKIGPKNKVIRVGKFRGQKNVTAAMVEGEKIVDVFEGIEITWQFAKQENDDRAKNDRFFNKGHFEITFEDQYREKVFHDYLNHILDTSKALTQGEKVLKLYTRSRGCWNSIDFRHPSTFDALAMDYQLKKSIIDDLDRFLGRKEFYKRIGKAWKRGYLLYGPPGTGKSSLIAAMANYLKFDVYDLELANIISDADLRKAMLDIDRKSITVIEDIDCSAGVHKRSVSSDDSDDDCNLVKPFSLSGLLNCIDGLWSSCGEERIIVFTTNRKEVLDPALLRPGRMDMHIHMSYCSTQGFRVLVSNYLGIEEHHLFEEIDGLIQSTEVTPASLAEELLKSDDADVALGEVLNFLKKKKMEKEKNEEEKDKIEEEIKTLLSDSLYHFKFVTHLFGGVEYVAYPTVMDVNRIREILPRRFPFLLVDRVIEYTPAVSAVAIKNVTINDNFFLGHFPDYHVELVSVVKL
;
A
#
# COMPACT_ATOMS: atom_id res chain seq x y z
N MET A 1 87.71 -21.27 -26.17
CA MET A 1 88.05 -20.17 -27.12
C MET A 1 88.01 -20.58 -28.60
N LEU A 2 88.15 -21.87 -28.96
CA LEU A 2 88.18 -22.32 -30.37
C LEU A 2 86.81 -22.34 -31.09
N LEU A 3 85.71 -22.63 -30.38
CA LEU A 3 84.36 -22.67 -30.99
C LEU A 3 83.79 -21.30 -31.40
N ARG A 4 84.29 -20.20 -30.80
CA ARG A 4 83.79 -18.85 -31.06
C ARG A 4 84.34 -18.25 -32.37
N ASN A 5 85.53 -18.68 -32.80
CA ASN A 5 86.14 -18.23 -34.05
C ASN A 5 85.54 -18.93 -35.27
N VAL A 6 85.27 -20.24 -35.16
CA VAL A 6 84.66 -21.02 -36.25
C VAL A 6 83.22 -20.55 -36.54
N TYR A 7 82.48 -20.15 -35.50
CA TYR A 7 81.11 -19.65 -35.67
C TYR A 7 81.04 -18.32 -36.46
N HIS A 8 82.00 -17.41 -36.26
CA HIS A 8 82.05 -16.14 -36.98
C HIS A 8 82.61 -16.26 -38.41
N GLU A 9 83.32 -17.34 -38.75
CA GLU A 9 83.73 -17.64 -40.13
C GLU A 9 82.64 -18.36 -40.95
N LEU A 10 81.82 -19.20 -40.32
CA LEU A 10 80.79 -19.99 -41.01
C LEU A 10 79.44 -19.29 -41.14
N VAL A 11 79.11 -18.36 -40.24
CA VAL A 11 77.82 -17.65 -40.27
C VAL A 11 78.08 -16.15 -40.52
N PRO A 12 77.90 -15.68 -41.77
CA PRO A 12 77.96 -14.26 -42.09
C PRO A 12 77.10 -13.43 -41.13
N LYS A 13 77.62 -12.31 -40.60
CA LYS A 13 76.89 -11.39 -39.70
C LYS A 13 75.50 -10.98 -40.21
N LYS A 14 75.30 -10.95 -41.53
CA LYS A 14 74.01 -10.70 -42.18
C LYS A 14 72.98 -11.81 -41.91
N ILE A 15 73.41 -13.07 -41.83
CA ILE A 15 72.55 -14.22 -41.53
C ILE A 15 72.23 -14.25 -40.04
N GLU A 16 73.19 -13.93 -39.18
CA GLU A 16 72.94 -13.83 -37.73
C GLU A 16 71.93 -12.72 -37.41
N THR A 17 72.08 -11.53 -38.00
CA THR A 17 71.10 -10.44 -37.87
C THR A 17 69.76 -10.78 -38.54
N PHE A 18 69.74 -11.52 -39.64
CA PHE A 18 68.50 -11.97 -40.28
C PHE A 18 67.75 -13.01 -39.43
N VAL A 19 68.47 -13.96 -38.83
CA VAL A 19 67.88 -14.99 -37.96
C VAL A 19 67.41 -14.38 -36.65
N VAL A 20 68.21 -13.52 -36.02
CA VAL A 20 67.80 -12.79 -34.81
C VAL A 20 66.62 -11.86 -35.09
N SER A 21 66.60 -11.14 -36.22
CA SER A 21 65.44 -10.30 -36.58
C SER A 21 64.20 -11.12 -36.94
N LYS A 22 64.34 -12.28 -37.60
CA LYS A 22 63.22 -13.20 -37.85
C LYS A 22 62.69 -13.81 -36.56
N ILE A 23 63.55 -14.25 -35.65
CA ILE A 23 63.18 -14.79 -34.33
C ILE A 23 62.55 -13.69 -33.46
N LEU A 24 63.16 -12.52 -33.37
CA LEU A 24 62.57 -11.37 -32.68
C LEU A 24 61.26 -10.95 -33.33
N SER A 25 61.12 -10.97 -34.66
CA SER A 25 59.85 -10.67 -35.34
C SER A 25 58.80 -11.76 -35.10
N PHE A 26 59.20 -13.03 -34.95
CA PHE A 26 58.33 -14.16 -34.67
C PHE A 26 57.81 -14.11 -33.22
N PHE A 27 58.68 -13.77 -32.25
CA PHE A 27 58.29 -13.54 -30.87
C PHE A 27 57.56 -12.20 -30.67
N SER A 28 57.89 -11.17 -31.45
CA SER A 28 57.16 -9.88 -31.44
C SER A 28 55.77 -10.01 -32.06
N ARG A 29 55.57 -10.87 -33.07
CA ARG A 29 54.25 -11.23 -33.61
C ARG A 29 53.42 -12.10 -32.65
N ARG A 30 54.04 -12.72 -31.64
CA ARG A 30 53.39 -13.48 -30.57
C ARG A 30 53.21 -12.72 -29.27
N LYS A 31 53.72 -11.50 -29.14
CA LYS A 31 53.11 -10.53 -28.22
C LYS A 31 51.76 -10.18 -28.82
N LEU A 32 50.73 -10.97 -28.48
CA LEU A 32 49.35 -10.47 -28.52
C LEU A 32 49.41 -9.13 -27.79
N SER A 33 49.29 -8.03 -28.53
CA SER A 33 48.99 -6.75 -27.91
C SER A 33 47.72 -7.01 -27.11
N LYS A 34 47.80 -6.96 -25.78
CA LYS A 34 46.61 -7.06 -24.95
C LYS A 34 45.68 -5.93 -25.38
N SER A 35 44.64 -6.28 -26.13
CA SER A 35 43.57 -5.36 -26.48
C SER A 35 42.70 -5.25 -25.23
N PHE A 36 42.35 -4.03 -24.86
CA PHE A 36 41.50 -3.76 -23.71
C PHE A 36 40.18 -3.18 -24.20
N ASN A 37 39.09 -3.61 -23.58
CA ASN A 37 37.78 -3.00 -23.76
C ASN A 37 37.44 -2.17 -22.53
N THR A 38 36.62 -1.14 -22.75
CA THR A 38 36.05 -0.34 -21.68
C THR A 38 34.53 -0.36 -21.79
N PHE A 39 33.85 -0.72 -20.70
CA PHE A 39 32.41 -0.55 -20.53
C PHE A 39 32.13 0.73 -19.74
N ILE A 40 31.13 1.49 -20.18
CA ILE A 40 30.71 2.74 -19.53
C ILE A 40 29.36 2.48 -18.87
N ILE A 41 29.26 2.80 -17.58
CA ILE A 41 28.04 2.75 -16.79
C ILE A 41 27.67 4.18 -16.43
N ASP A 42 26.73 4.74 -17.18
CA ASP A 42 26.23 6.10 -16.99
C ASP A 42 24.91 6.11 -16.18
N ASP A 43 24.55 7.27 -15.63
CA ASP A 43 23.39 7.48 -14.76
C ASP A 43 22.05 7.29 -15.52
N SER A 44 22.04 7.53 -16.83
CA SER A 44 20.88 7.30 -17.71
C SER A 44 21.25 6.36 -18.86
N TRP A 45 20.49 5.26 -19.03
CA TRP A 45 20.70 4.31 -20.13
C TRP A 45 20.10 4.79 -21.47
N ASP A 46 19.06 5.65 -21.42
CA ASP A 46 18.41 6.22 -22.61
C ASP A 46 17.57 7.48 -22.29
N GLY A 47 17.95 8.23 -21.25
CA GLY A 47 17.20 9.41 -20.78
C GLY A 47 15.83 9.14 -20.13
N LEU A 48 15.36 7.89 -20.10
CA LEU A 48 14.04 7.50 -19.56
C LEU A 48 14.10 7.08 -18.09
N ASP A 49 15.06 6.20 -17.74
CA ASP A 49 15.17 5.60 -16.40
C ASP A 49 16.59 5.73 -15.84
N ARG A 50 16.68 5.89 -14.51
CA ARG A 50 17.95 5.86 -13.78
C ARG A 50 18.55 4.46 -13.85
N ASN A 51 19.80 4.36 -14.27
CA ASN A 51 20.50 3.10 -14.44
C ASN A 51 20.79 2.44 -13.08
N LYS A 52 20.04 1.40 -12.72
CA LYS A 52 20.21 0.67 -11.44
C LYS A 52 21.62 0.09 -11.25
N LEU A 53 22.36 -0.14 -12.34
CA LEU A 53 23.73 -0.64 -12.30
C LEU A 53 24.70 0.37 -11.69
N ILE A 54 24.43 1.68 -11.80
CA ILE A 54 25.31 2.71 -11.24
C ILE A 54 25.29 2.71 -9.71
N ASP A 55 24.10 2.55 -9.12
CA ASP A 55 23.93 2.49 -7.68
C ASP A 55 24.51 1.18 -7.13
N ALA A 56 24.25 0.06 -7.81
CA ALA A 56 24.85 -1.23 -7.48
C ALA A 56 26.39 -1.16 -7.51
N SER A 57 26.97 -0.51 -8.51
CA SER A 57 28.42 -0.31 -8.64
C SER A 57 28.99 0.54 -7.50
N ARG A 58 28.30 1.63 -7.09
CA ARG A 58 28.72 2.46 -5.94
C ARG A 58 28.83 1.63 -4.66
N PHE A 59 27.81 0.83 -4.36
CA PHE A 59 27.82 -0.02 -3.16
C PHE A 59 28.88 -1.13 -3.25
N TYR A 60 28.99 -1.79 -4.40
CA TYR A 60 30.00 -2.83 -4.62
C TYR A 60 31.42 -2.29 -4.42
N LEU A 61 31.75 -1.16 -5.05
CA LEU A 61 33.08 -0.54 -4.97
C LEU A 61 33.38 -0.02 -3.56
N SER A 62 32.38 0.41 -2.80
CA SER A 62 32.59 0.81 -1.40
C SER A 62 33.19 -0.31 -0.55
N SER A 63 32.89 -1.56 -0.85
CA SER A 63 33.47 -2.74 -0.19
C SER A 63 34.88 -3.11 -0.66
N LYS A 64 35.31 -2.58 -1.82
CA LYS A 64 36.59 -2.87 -2.47
C LYS A 64 37.63 -1.78 -2.23
N ILE A 65 37.24 -0.66 -1.62
CA ILE A 65 38.15 0.41 -1.21
C ILE A 65 39.08 -0.13 -0.13
N GLY A 66 40.38 -0.14 -0.42
CA GLY A 66 41.41 -0.65 0.48
C GLY A 66 42.47 0.40 0.82
N PRO A 67 43.50 0.05 1.60
CA PRO A 67 44.58 0.96 2.00
C PRO A 67 45.42 1.51 0.83
N LYS A 68 45.25 0.95 -0.38
CA LYS A 68 45.92 1.44 -1.61
C LYS A 68 45.25 2.69 -2.19
N ASN A 69 43.99 2.96 -1.85
CA ASN A 69 43.27 4.15 -2.31
C ASN A 69 43.59 5.33 -1.38
N LYS A 70 44.46 6.22 -1.83
CA LYS A 70 44.96 7.34 -0.99
C LYS A 70 43.93 8.44 -0.80
N VAL A 71 43.04 8.61 -1.77
CA VAL A 71 42.00 9.64 -1.74
C VAL A 71 40.64 8.95 -1.84
N ILE A 72 39.86 9.05 -0.77
CA ILE A 72 38.51 8.48 -0.69
C ILE A 72 37.55 9.58 -0.26
N ARG A 73 36.33 9.56 -0.79
CA ARG A 73 35.23 10.37 -0.28
C ARG A 73 34.51 9.54 0.76
N VAL A 74 34.31 10.05 1.98
CA VAL A 74 33.50 9.34 2.98
C VAL A 74 32.29 10.16 3.38
N GLY A 75 31.18 9.48 3.64
CA GLY A 75 29.92 10.10 4.02
C GLY A 75 29.11 9.17 4.91
N LYS A 76 28.14 9.73 5.62
CA LYS A 76 27.15 8.98 6.39
C LYS A 76 25.77 9.35 5.89
N PHE A 77 25.12 8.43 5.19
CA PHE A 77 23.76 8.65 4.68
C PHE A 77 22.73 8.36 5.78
N ARG A 78 21.56 9.04 5.73
CA ARG A 78 20.43 8.72 6.62
C ARG A 78 20.06 7.24 6.42
N GLY A 79 19.87 6.51 7.51
CA GLY A 79 19.58 5.06 7.46
C GLY A 79 20.78 4.14 7.68
N GLN A 80 22.00 4.58 7.35
CA GLN A 80 23.18 3.72 7.50
C GLN A 80 23.75 3.76 8.92
N LYS A 81 24.07 2.58 9.46
CA LYS A 81 24.73 2.44 10.77
C LYS A 81 26.18 2.94 10.71
N ASN A 82 26.85 2.69 9.59
CA ASN A 82 28.27 2.96 9.39
C ASN A 82 28.52 4.08 8.37
N VAL A 83 29.75 4.60 8.39
CA VAL A 83 30.25 5.55 7.39
C VAL A 83 30.56 4.78 6.11
N THR A 84 30.07 5.24 4.96
CA THR A 84 30.38 4.68 3.64
C THR A 84 31.51 5.45 2.97
N ALA A 85 32.39 4.72 2.29
CA ALA A 85 33.42 5.29 1.42
C ALA A 85 32.98 5.21 -0.05
N ALA A 86 33.39 6.19 -0.84
CA ALA A 86 33.11 6.31 -2.27
C ALA A 86 34.39 6.71 -3.02
N MET A 87 34.49 6.25 -4.27
CA MET A 87 35.58 6.62 -5.16
C MET A 87 35.57 8.11 -5.48
N VAL A 88 36.76 8.68 -5.62
CA VAL A 88 36.98 10.05 -6.09
C VAL A 88 37.33 10.02 -7.58
N GLU A 89 37.04 11.10 -8.27
CA GLU A 89 37.34 11.27 -9.70
C GLU A 89 38.82 10.98 -10.00
N GLY A 90 39.07 10.16 -11.03
CA GLY A 90 40.41 9.79 -11.48
C GLY A 90 41.10 8.67 -10.70
N GLU A 91 40.57 8.27 -9.53
CA GLU A 91 41.09 7.13 -8.78
C GLU A 91 40.75 5.81 -9.49
N LYS A 92 41.67 4.84 -9.41
CA LYS A 92 41.49 3.51 -9.99
C LYS A 92 41.37 2.44 -8.92
N ILE A 93 40.38 1.56 -9.04
CA ILE A 93 40.27 0.34 -8.23
C ILE A 93 40.51 -0.85 -9.14
N VAL A 94 41.45 -1.72 -8.77
CA VAL A 94 41.66 -2.99 -9.47
C VAL A 94 40.96 -4.08 -8.68
N ASP A 95 39.98 -4.72 -9.31
CA ASP A 95 39.27 -5.88 -8.78
C ASP A 95 39.71 -7.15 -9.52
N VAL A 96 39.60 -8.29 -8.85
CA VAL A 96 39.97 -9.59 -9.41
C VAL A 96 38.76 -10.52 -9.31
N PHE A 97 38.22 -10.92 -10.46
CA PHE A 97 37.08 -11.82 -10.55
C PHE A 97 37.47 -13.08 -11.32
N GLU A 98 37.43 -14.24 -10.67
CA GLU A 98 37.84 -15.53 -11.25
C GLU A 98 39.24 -15.52 -11.94
N GLY A 99 40.16 -14.70 -11.42
CA GLY A 99 41.51 -14.53 -11.99
C GLY A 99 41.60 -13.50 -13.12
N ILE A 100 40.50 -12.81 -13.46
CA ILE A 100 40.45 -11.70 -14.43
C ILE A 100 40.67 -10.39 -13.67
N GLU A 101 41.67 -9.61 -14.07
CA GLU A 101 41.89 -8.26 -13.56
C GLU A 101 40.97 -7.25 -14.26
N ILE A 102 40.18 -6.54 -13.47
CA ILE A 102 39.19 -5.58 -13.93
C ILE A 102 39.47 -4.24 -13.25
N THR A 103 39.72 -3.20 -14.05
CA THR A 103 40.05 -1.86 -13.54
C THR A 103 38.85 -0.93 -13.62
N TRP A 104 38.48 -0.37 -12.48
CA TRP A 104 37.42 0.62 -12.33
C TRP A 104 38.00 2.03 -12.25
N GLN A 105 37.32 2.97 -12.88
CA GLN A 105 37.60 4.39 -12.77
C GLN A 105 36.29 5.18 -12.71
N PHE A 106 36.23 6.21 -11.85
CA PHE A 106 35.12 7.15 -11.83
C PHE A 106 35.51 8.42 -12.60
N ALA A 107 34.70 8.79 -13.59
CA ALA A 107 34.89 9.97 -14.42
C ALA A 107 33.65 10.87 -14.33
N LYS A 108 33.86 12.19 -14.33
CA LYS A 108 32.78 13.16 -14.26
C LYS A 108 32.30 13.50 -15.66
N GLN A 109 30.99 13.71 -15.82
CA GLN A 109 30.43 14.17 -17.09
C GLN A 109 30.79 15.66 -17.26
N GLU A 110 31.42 16.03 -18.38
CA GLU A 110 31.64 17.45 -18.71
C GLU A 110 30.26 18.12 -18.89
N ASN A 111 29.99 19.18 -18.12
CA ASN A 111 28.70 19.87 -18.18
C ASN A 111 28.59 20.68 -19.48
N ASP A 112 27.49 20.46 -20.19
CA ASP A 112 26.86 21.47 -21.04
C ASP A 112 26.09 22.44 -20.10
N ASP A 113 26.41 23.73 -20.17
CA ASP A 113 26.12 24.78 -19.16
C ASP A 113 24.62 25.11 -18.90
N ARG A 114 23.67 24.30 -19.39
CA ARG A 114 22.24 24.64 -19.44
C ARG A 114 21.34 24.06 -18.34
N ALA A 115 21.81 23.15 -17.48
CA ALA A 115 20.97 22.51 -16.46
C ALA A 115 21.37 22.87 -15.01
N LYS A 116 21.10 24.12 -14.59
CA LYS A 116 21.49 24.66 -13.26
C LYS A 116 20.58 24.26 -12.07
N ASN A 117 19.55 23.44 -12.28
CA ASN A 117 18.53 23.20 -11.23
C ASN A 117 18.67 21.91 -10.42
N ASP A 118 19.60 21.00 -10.73
CA ASP A 118 19.71 19.73 -10.01
C ASP A 118 21.07 19.59 -9.31
N ARG A 119 21.24 20.28 -8.18
CA ARG A 119 22.53 20.40 -7.45
C ARG A 119 22.85 19.21 -6.52
N PHE A 120 22.08 18.12 -6.54
CA PHE A 120 22.20 17.07 -5.52
C PHE A 120 22.76 15.72 -6.01
N PHE A 121 22.97 15.52 -7.32
CA PHE A 121 23.62 14.31 -7.84
C PHE A 121 24.82 14.68 -8.71
N ASN A 122 26.02 14.24 -8.30
CA ASN A 122 27.20 14.31 -9.15
C ASN A 122 26.96 13.40 -10.37
N LYS A 123 26.60 13.99 -11.52
CA LYS A 123 26.51 13.31 -12.81
C LYS A 123 27.92 12.87 -13.22
N GLY A 124 28.23 11.60 -12.99
CA GLY A 124 29.48 10.98 -13.38
C GLY A 124 29.26 9.51 -13.62
N HIS A 125 30.06 8.94 -14.52
CA HIS A 125 29.94 7.56 -14.98
C HIS A 125 31.10 6.71 -14.44
N PHE A 126 30.87 5.40 -14.37
CA PHE A 126 31.94 4.44 -14.09
C PHE A 126 32.46 3.83 -15.38
N GLU A 127 33.77 3.72 -15.48
CA GLU A 127 34.47 3.05 -16.56
C GLU A 127 35.09 1.76 -16.05
N ILE A 128 34.78 0.64 -16.71
CA ILE A 128 35.32 -0.68 -16.40
C ILE A 128 36.22 -1.10 -17.56
N THR A 129 37.52 -1.24 -17.30
CA THR A 129 38.51 -1.64 -18.30
C THR A 129 39.06 -3.04 -18.02
N PHE A 130 39.07 -3.91 -19.03
CA PHE A 130 39.48 -5.32 -18.94
C PHE A 130 40.02 -5.82 -20.30
N GLU A 131 40.72 -6.96 -20.31
CA GLU A 131 41.25 -7.55 -21.55
C GLU A 131 40.12 -8.08 -22.46
N ASP A 132 40.23 -7.82 -23.76
CA ASP A 132 39.22 -8.12 -24.79
C ASP A 132 38.74 -9.58 -24.82
N GLN A 133 39.65 -10.53 -24.56
CA GLN A 133 39.33 -11.95 -24.49
C GLN A 133 38.28 -12.32 -23.43
N TYR A 134 38.03 -11.44 -22.44
CA TYR A 134 37.06 -11.66 -21.37
C TYR A 134 35.75 -10.88 -21.54
N ARG A 135 35.54 -10.20 -22.67
CA ARG A 135 34.37 -9.34 -22.90
C ARG A 135 33.03 -9.99 -22.57
N GLU A 136 32.78 -11.18 -23.08
CA GLU A 136 31.52 -11.91 -22.85
C GLU A 136 31.33 -12.29 -21.38
N LYS A 137 32.39 -12.79 -20.74
CA LYS A 137 32.36 -13.14 -19.31
C LYS A 137 32.15 -11.92 -18.43
N VAL A 138 32.79 -10.80 -18.75
CA VAL A 138 32.60 -9.56 -17.99
C VAL A 138 31.17 -9.06 -18.13
N PHE A 139 30.61 -9.10 -19.34
CA PHE A 139 29.25 -8.65 -19.59
C PHE A 139 28.19 -9.52 -18.92
N HIS A 140 28.31 -10.85 -19.02
CA HIS A 140 27.29 -11.78 -18.53
C HIS A 140 27.49 -12.21 -17.07
N ASP A 141 28.72 -12.46 -16.64
CA ASP A 141 28.98 -13.05 -15.32
C ASP A 141 29.36 -11.96 -14.32
N TYR A 142 30.34 -11.12 -14.65
CA TYR A 142 30.85 -10.12 -13.71
C TYR A 142 29.84 -9.00 -13.41
N LEU A 143 29.13 -8.46 -14.42
CA LEU A 143 28.10 -7.45 -14.17
C LEU A 143 26.95 -7.99 -13.31
N ASN A 144 26.54 -9.23 -13.53
CA ASN A 144 25.54 -9.89 -12.67
C ASN A 144 26.08 -10.15 -11.27
N HIS A 145 27.35 -10.54 -11.13
CA HIS A 145 28.02 -10.69 -9.84
C HIS A 145 28.03 -9.38 -9.04
N ILE A 146 28.26 -8.22 -9.67
CA ILE A 146 28.15 -6.91 -9.02
C ILE A 146 26.72 -6.67 -8.52
N LEU A 147 25.72 -6.94 -9.37
CA LEU A 147 24.31 -6.77 -9.01
C LEU A 147 23.95 -7.63 -7.80
N ASP A 148 24.36 -8.91 -7.78
CA ASP A 148 24.03 -9.83 -6.70
C ASP A 148 24.83 -9.56 -5.43
N THR A 149 26.12 -9.21 -5.55
CA THR A 149 26.95 -8.84 -4.40
C THR A 149 26.45 -7.53 -3.78
N SER A 150 26.11 -6.51 -4.59
CA SER A 150 25.53 -5.27 -4.08
C SER A 150 24.20 -5.52 -3.37
N LYS A 151 23.34 -6.40 -3.90
CA LYS A 151 22.10 -6.82 -3.23
C LYS A 151 22.39 -7.51 -1.91
N ALA A 152 23.38 -8.42 -1.86
CA ALA A 152 23.76 -9.12 -0.62
C ALA A 152 24.31 -8.15 0.44
N LEU A 153 25.16 -7.20 0.04
CA LEU A 153 25.68 -6.14 0.91
C LEU A 153 24.56 -5.21 1.41
N THR A 154 23.57 -4.91 0.56
CA THR A 154 22.43 -4.06 0.92
C THR A 154 21.37 -4.82 1.73
N GLN A 155 21.24 -6.14 1.55
CA GLN A 155 20.25 -6.97 2.25
C GLN A 155 20.48 -7.01 3.77
N GLY A 156 21.74 -6.95 4.23
CA GLY A 156 22.07 -6.84 5.65
C GLY A 156 21.73 -5.48 6.28
N GLU A 157 21.57 -4.44 5.45
CA GLU A 157 21.33 -3.05 5.87
C GLU A 157 20.00 -2.48 5.37
N LYS A 158 19.11 -3.29 4.77
CA LYS A 158 17.88 -2.77 4.14
C LYS A 158 16.94 -2.20 5.21
N VAL A 159 17.04 -0.89 5.41
CA VAL A 159 16.03 -0.09 6.09
C VAL A 159 14.84 -0.02 5.15
N LEU A 160 13.68 -0.49 5.63
CA LEU A 160 12.43 -0.38 4.87
C LEU A 160 12.12 1.09 4.62
N LYS A 161 11.44 1.38 3.53
CA LYS A 161 11.01 2.73 3.17
C LYS A 161 9.50 2.86 3.24
N LEU A 162 9.04 4.02 3.69
CA LEU A 162 7.66 4.45 3.61
C LEU A 162 7.57 5.51 2.52
N TYR A 163 6.74 5.24 1.53
CA TYR A 163 6.50 6.10 0.39
C TYR A 163 5.15 6.79 0.54
N THR A 164 5.15 8.11 0.45
CA THR A 164 3.94 8.94 0.46
C THR A 164 3.88 9.73 -0.85
N ARG A 165 2.70 9.84 -1.46
CA ARG A 165 2.53 10.60 -2.71
C ARG A 165 2.35 12.09 -2.42
N SER A 166 3.18 12.93 -3.02
CA SER A 166 3.01 14.39 -2.99
C SER A 166 3.40 14.99 -4.33
N ARG A 167 2.58 15.95 -4.82
CA ARG A 167 2.76 16.63 -6.11
C ARG A 167 2.93 15.65 -7.30
N GLY A 168 2.21 14.52 -7.28
CA GLY A 168 2.23 13.52 -8.35
C GLY A 168 3.47 12.61 -8.40
N CYS A 169 4.34 12.66 -7.38
CA CYS A 169 5.53 11.81 -7.28
C CYS A 169 5.56 11.07 -5.92
N TRP A 170 6.24 9.92 -5.87
CA TRP A 170 6.48 9.18 -4.64
C TRP A 170 7.69 9.72 -3.89
N ASN A 171 7.50 10.16 -2.65
CA ASN A 171 8.58 10.56 -1.75
C ASN A 171 8.80 9.49 -0.69
N SER A 172 10.05 9.13 -0.43
CA SER A 172 10.39 8.08 0.53
C SER A 172 11.01 8.61 1.81
N ILE A 173 10.65 8.04 2.95
CA ILE A 173 11.32 8.19 4.24
C ILE A 173 11.71 6.82 4.81
N ASP A 174 12.66 6.77 5.74
CA ASP A 174 13.00 5.54 6.47
C ASP A 174 11.77 5.06 7.27
N PHE A 175 11.31 3.84 7.01
CA PHE A 175 10.26 3.18 7.77
C PHE A 175 10.87 2.39 8.93
N ARG A 176 10.70 2.92 10.15
CA ARG A 176 11.18 2.30 11.39
C ARG A 176 10.03 2.11 12.38
N HIS A 177 9.03 1.34 11.98
CA HIS A 177 7.94 1.01 12.90
C HIS A 177 8.34 -0.18 13.77
N PRO A 178 8.20 -0.12 15.11
CA PRO A 178 8.58 -1.22 16.01
C PRO A 178 7.60 -2.42 16.01
N SER A 179 6.53 -2.38 15.21
CA SER A 179 5.44 -3.37 15.31
C SER A 179 5.89 -4.69 14.70
N THR A 180 5.71 -5.77 15.45
CA THR A 180 5.95 -7.15 15.01
C THR A 180 4.68 -7.97 15.24
N PHE A 181 4.60 -9.14 14.61
CA PHE A 181 3.49 -10.06 14.89
C PHE A 181 3.43 -10.46 16.36
N ASP A 182 4.56 -10.53 17.05
CA ASP A 182 4.61 -10.86 18.48
C ASP A 182 4.00 -9.75 19.35
N ALA A 183 4.33 -8.48 19.03
CA ALA A 183 3.82 -7.32 19.75
C ALA A 183 2.31 -7.04 19.51
N LEU A 184 1.71 -7.64 18.48
CA LEU A 184 0.33 -7.36 18.10
C LEU A 184 -0.67 -8.14 18.99
N ALA A 185 -1.53 -7.38 19.66
CA ALA A 185 -2.61 -7.87 20.52
C ALA A 185 -3.77 -8.45 19.69
N MET A 186 -3.65 -9.73 19.32
CA MET A 186 -4.63 -10.46 18.53
C MET A 186 -4.61 -11.95 18.85
N ASP A 187 -5.68 -12.66 18.49
CA ASP A 187 -5.78 -14.11 18.68
C ASP A 187 -4.69 -14.87 17.92
N TYR A 188 -4.15 -15.89 18.58
CA TYR A 188 -3.07 -16.71 18.03
C TYR A 188 -3.46 -17.39 16.71
N GLN A 189 -4.70 -17.90 16.61
CA GLN A 189 -5.18 -18.59 15.41
C GLN A 189 -5.27 -17.63 14.20
N LEU A 190 -5.80 -16.43 14.41
CA LEU A 190 -5.89 -15.42 13.36
C LEU A 190 -4.49 -14.96 12.95
N LYS A 191 -3.61 -14.68 13.91
CA LYS A 191 -2.20 -14.33 13.69
C LYS A 191 -1.49 -15.37 12.81
N LYS A 192 -1.60 -16.64 13.18
CA LYS A 192 -1.02 -17.76 12.44
C LYS A 192 -1.58 -17.85 11.02
N SER A 193 -2.89 -17.70 10.85
CA SER A 193 -3.51 -17.76 9.52
C SER A 193 -2.98 -16.69 8.55
N ILE A 194 -2.67 -15.49 9.07
CA ILE A 194 -2.10 -14.39 8.28
C ILE A 194 -0.65 -14.72 7.89
N ILE A 195 0.16 -15.17 8.85
CA ILE A 195 1.55 -15.56 8.60
C ILE A 195 1.62 -16.69 7.57
N ASP A 196 0.79 -17.72 7.73
CA ASP A 196 0.72 -18.85 6.79
C ASP A 196 0.32 -18.40 5.37
N ASP A 197 -0.56 -17.39 5.23
CA ASP A 197 -0.94 -16.84 3.92
C ASP A 197 0.16 -15.97 3.30
N LEU A 198 0.90 -15.22 4.12
CA LEU A 198 2.07 -14.45 3.72
C LEU A 198 3.21 -15.35 3.22
N ASP A 199 3.54 -16.41 3.96
CA ASP A 199 4.56 -17.39 3.55
C ASP A 199 4.14 -18.11 2.27
N ARG A 200 2.86 -18.45 2.17
CA ARG A 200 2.27 -19.02 0.97
C ARG A 200 2.38 -18.08 -0.23
N PHE A 201 2.20 -16.77 -0.03
CA PHE A 201 2.35 -15.78 -1.09
C PHE A 201 3.82 -15.70 -1.58
N LEU A 202 4.79 -15.67 -0.66
CA LEU A 202 6.22 -15.64 -0.98
C LEU A 202 6.68 -16.89 -1.73
N GLY A 203 6.23 -18.07 -1.31
CA GLY A 203 6.65 -19.36 -1.90
C GLY A 203 5.96 -19.73 -3.22
N ARG A 204 5.09 -18.88 -3.78
CA ARG A 204 4.23 -19.23 -4.93
C ARG A 204 4.52 -18.47 -6.22
N LYS A 205 5.69 -17.84 -6.37
CA LYS A 205 6.08 -17.14 -7.61
C LYS A 205 5.82 -17.96 -8.88
N GLU A 206 6.31 -19.20 -8.93
CA GLU A 206 6.22 -20.10 -10.07
C GLU A 206 4.77 -20.57 -10.28
N PHE A 207 3.98 -20.67 -9.21
CA PHE A 207 2.55 -21.00 -9.30
C PHE A 207 1.79 -19.89 -10.01
N TYR A 208 1.98 -18.62 -9.61
CA TYR A 208 1.34 -17.47 -10.27
C TYR A 208 1.74 -17.37 -11.74
N LYS A 209 3.03 -17.57 -12.05
CA LYS A 209 3.55 -17.61 -13.41
C LYS A 209 2.90 -18.72 -14.25
N ARG A 210 2.78 -19.94 -13.70
CA ARG A 210 2.19 -21.09 -14.38
C ARG A 210 0.72 -20.90 -14.72
N ILE A 211 -0.05 -20.25 -13.85
CA ILE A 211 -1.48 -19.99 -14.08
C ILE A 211 -1.75 -18.69 -14.85
N GLY A 212 -0.70 -17.98 -15.28
CA GLY A 212 -0.81 -16.73 -16.04
C GLY A 212 -1.46 -15.58 -15.28
N LYS A 213 -1.33 -15.55 -13.94
CA LYS A 213 -1.88 -14.47 -13.10
C LYS A 213 -0.77 -13.58 -12.56
N ALA A 214 -1.06 -12.28 -12.42
CA ALA A 214 -0.18 -11.34 -11.76
C ALA A 214 0.12 -11.81 -10.32
N TRP A 215 1.39 -11.76 -9.92
CA TRP A 215 1.82 -12.16 -8.58
C TRP A 215 1.51 -11.06 -7.55
N LYS A 216 0.22 -10.96 -7.22
CA LYS A 216 -0.32 -10.03 -6.24
C LYS A 216 -1.23 -10.74 -5.23
N ARG A 217 -1.42 -10.10 -4.08
CA ARG A 217 -2.35 -10.55 -3.03
C ARG A 217 -3.06 -9.35 -2.42
N GLY A 218 -4.39 -9.41 -2.34
CA GLY A 218 -5.21 -8.37 -1.72
C GLY A 218 -5.67 -8.73 -0.30
N TYR A 219 -5.53 -7.79 0.63
CA TYR A 219 -6.00 -7.90 2.02
C TYR A 219 -7.00 -6.79 2.32
N LEU A 220 -8.09 -7.12 3.01
CA LEU A 220 -9.03 -6.16 3.58
C LEU A 220 -8.98 -6.26 5.10
N LEU A 221 -8.52 -5.21 5.77
CA LEU A 221 -8.55 -5.06 7.22
C LEU A 221 -9.78 -4.23 7.60
N TYR A 222 -10.69 -4.81 8.37
CA TYR A 222 -11.90 -4.10 8.78
C TYR A 222 -12.21 -4.28 10.26
N GLY A 223 -12.81 -3.25 10.86
CA GLY A 223 -13.21 -3.25 12.27
C GLY A 223 -13.13 -1.86 12.88
N PRO A 224 -13.52 -1.70 14.16
CA PRO A 224 -13.54 -0.41 14.85
C PRO A 224 -12.18 0.33 14.82
N PRO A 225 -12.16 1.66 14.94
CA PRO A 225 -10.92 2.40 15.13
C PRO A 225 -10.21 1.97 16.42
N GLY A 226 -8.88 2.04 16.44
CA GLY A 226 -8.08 1.64 17.62
C GLY A 226 -7.89 0.13 17.83
N THR A 227 -8.21 -0.69 16.83
CA THR A 227 -7.99 -2.16 16.85
C THR A 227 -6.64 -2.60 16.27
N GLY A 228 -5.79 -1.66 15.85
CA GLY A 228 -4.43 -1.96 15.37
C GLY A 228 -4.32 -2.33 13.88
N LYS A 229 -5.27 -1.89 13.04
CA LYS A 229 -5.22 -2.10 11.56
C LYS A 229 -3.88 -1.64 10.95
N SER A 230 -3.47 -0.40 11.22
CA SER A 230 -2.19 0.14 10.72
C SER A 230 -0.97 -0.53 11.39
N SER A 231 -1.08 -0.93 12.66
CA SER A 231 -0.04 -1.69 13.37
C SER A 231 0.18 -3.09 12.76
N LEU A 232 -0.88 -3.74 12.28
CA LEU A 232 -0.80 -5.02 11.56
C LEU A 232 -0.09 -4.84 10.21
N ILE A 233 -0.40 -3.78 9.45
CA ILE A 233 0.30 -3.46 8.21
C ILE A 233 1.80 -3.31 8.45
N ALA A 234 2.17 -2.57 9.50
CA ALA A 234 3.57 -2.41 9.90
C ALA A 234 4.25 -3.74 10.26
N ALA A 235 3.54 -4.62 10.98
CA ALA A 235 4.04 -5.96 11.30
C ALA A 235 4.24 -6.82 10.03
N MET A 236 3.30 -6.77 9.08
CA MET A 236 3.42 -7.44 7.79
C MET A 236 4.63 -6.93 6.99
N ALA A 237 4.84 -5.61 6.93
CA ALA A 237 5.98 -5.00 6.24
C ALA A 237 7.32 -5.46 6.86
N ASN A 238 7.39 -5.44 8.20
CA ASN A 238 8.58 -5.88 8.95
C ASN A 238 8.86 -7.37 8.81
N TYR A 239 7.82 -8.20 8.72
CA TYR A 239 7.94 -9.65 8.51
C TYR A 239 8.47 -9.95 7.10
N LEU A 240 7.85 -9.37 6.07
CA LEU A 240 8.20 -9.62 4.67
C LEU A 240 9.47 -8.90 4.19
N LYS A 241 9.92 -7.89 4.94
CA LYS A 241 10.94 -6.92 4.51
C LYS A 241 10.53 -6.15 3.24
N PHE A 242 9.24 -5.80 3.17
CA PHE A 242 8.65 -5.07 2.04
C PHE A 242 8.55 -3.58 2.36
N ASP A 243 8.75 -2.75 1.33
CA ASP A 243 8.59 -1.30 1.46
C ASP A 243 7.09 -0.94 1.47
N VAL A 244 6.71 0.09 2.21
CA VAL A 244 5.30 0.48 2.39
C VAL A 244 5.00 1.69 1.51
N TYR A 245 3.92 1.63 0.74
CA TYR A 245 3.42 2.73 -0.08
C TYR A 245 2.07 3.16 0.45
N ASP A 246 2.03 4.30 1.12
CA ASP A 246 0.82 4.89 1.63
C ASP A 246 0.14 5.74 0.55
N LEU A 247 -1.01 5.25 0.08
CA LEU A 247 -1.78 5.87 -0.98
C LEU A 247 -3.05 6.49 -0.41
N GLU A 248 -2.92 7.75 0.01
CA GLU A 248 -4.06 8.59 0.35
C GLU A 248 -4.88 8.91 -0.91
N LEU A 249 -6.11 8.39 -0.96
CA LEU A 249 -7.02 8.63 -2.08
C LEU A 249 -7.36 10.12 -2.26
N ALA A 250 -7.30 10.91 -1.20
CA ALA A 250 -7.53 12.36 -1.23
C ALA A 250 -6.49 13.11 -2.08
N ASN A 251 -5.27 12.59 -2.22
CA ASN A 251 -4.19 13.21 -3.00
C ASN A 251 -4.22 12.83 -4.48
N ILE A 252 -5.21 12.04 -4.91
CA ILE A 252 -5.35 11.58 -6.29
C ILE A 252 -6.32 12.48 -7.04
N ILE A 253 -5.79 13.12 -8.08
CA ILE A 253 -6.55 14.10 -8.87
C ILE A 253 -7.43 13.42 -9.93
N SER A 254 -6.97 12.31 -10.53
CA SER A 254 -7.68 11.60 -11.60
C SER A 254 -7.33 10.10 -11.66
N ASP A 255 -8.13 9.32 -12.38
CA ASP A 255 -7.84 7.90 -12.67
C ASP A 255 -6.50 7.70 -13.42
N ALA A 256 -6.09 8.68 -14.23
CA ALA A 256 -4.79 8.63 -14.92
C ALA A 256 -3.63 8.82 -13.92
N ASP A 257 -3.81 9.72 -12.95
CA ASP A 257 -2.84 9.94 -11.87
C ASP A 257 -2.69 8.70 -10.98
N LEU A 258 -3.80 8.03 -10.65
CA LEU A 258 -3.79 6.75 -9.95
C LEU A 258 -3.08 5.65 -10.74
N ARG A 259 -3.31 5.54 -12.05
CA ARG A 259 -2.61 4.57 -12.90
C ARG A 259 -1.11 4.80 -12.86
N LYS A 260 -0.68 6.05 -13.00
CA LYS A 260 0.72 6.44 -12.87
C LYS A 260 1.26 6.07 -11.48
N ALA A 261 0.50 6.38 -10.42
CA ALA A 261 0.86 6.04 -9.06
C ALA A 261 1.17 4.56 -8.88
N MET A 262 0.28 3.70 -9.37
CA MET A 262 0.39 2.24 -9.25
C MET A 262 1.50 1.64 -10.13
N LEU A 263 1.81 2.27 -11.26
CA LEU A 263 2.92 1.86 -12.13
C LEU A 263 4.28 2.16 -11.50
N ASP A 264 4.41 3.31 -10.83
CA ASP A 264 5.66 3.77 -10.21
C ASP A 264 6.01 3.03 -8.90
N ILE A 265 5.17 2.09 -8.43
CA ILE A 265 5.42 1.30 -7.23
C ILE A 265 6.49 0.23 -7.53
N ASP A 266 7.49 0.06 -6.67
CA ASP A 266 8.50 -0.97 -6.85
C ASP A 266 7.99 -2.39 -6.54
N ARG A 267 8.77 -3.42 -6.89
CA ARG A 267 8.53 -4.81 -6.47
C ARG A 267 8.80 -4.97 -4.96
N LYS A 268 8.28 -6.04 -4.33
CA LYS A 268 8.43 -6.28 -2.88
C LYS A 268 7.90 -5.13 -2.04
N SER A 269 6.68 -4.74 -2.36
CA SER A 269 6.00 -3.59 -1.76
C SER A 269 4.63 -3.97 -1.20
N ILE A 270 4.22 -3.24 -0.17
CA ILE A 270 2.87 -3.23 0.38
C ILE A 270 2.25 -1.89 0.05
N THR A 271 1.22 -1.86 -0.78
CA THR A 271 0.42 -0.67 -1.05
C THR A 271 -0.74 -0.61 -0.07
N VAL A 272 -0.82 0.47 0.69
CA VAL A 272 -1.86 0.71 1.69
C VAL A 272 -2.84 1.73 1.13
N ILE A 273 -4.12 1.41 1.21
CA ILE A 273 -5.22 2.31 0.87
C ILE A 273 -6.11 2.42 2.09
N GLU A 274 -5.95 3.51 2.84
CA GLU A 274 -6.66 3.70 4.10
C GLU A 274 -8.08 4.26 3.90
N ASP A 275 -8.97 3.88 4.82
CA ASP A 275 -10.33 4.43 4.97
C ASP A 275 -11.15 4.52 3.68
N ILE A 276 -11.26 3.40 2.96
CA ILE A 276 -12.02 3.32 1.69
C ILE A 276 -13.52 3.57 1.85
N ASP A 277 -14.06 3.63 3.07
CA ASP A 277 -15.45 4.05 3.36
C ASP A 277 -15.62 5.56 3.60
N CYS A 278 -14.55 6.30 3.92
CA CYS A 278 -14.60 7.74 4.19
C CYS A 278 -14.52 8.60 2.91
N SER A 279 -14.21 8.01 1.75
CA SER A 279 -14.26 8.71 0.47
C SER A 279 -15.71 8.93 0.02
N ALA A 280 -16.44 9.82 0.69
CA ALA A 280 -17.86 10.10 0.42
C ALA A 280 -18.13 10.69 -0.99
N GLY A 281 -17.10 11.16 -1.70
CA GLY A 281 -17.20 11.55 -3.12
C GLY A 281 -17.29 10.36 -4.10
N VAL A 282 -17.04 9.14 -3.62
CA VAL A 282 -16.78 7.95 -4.44
C VAL A 282 -18.01 7.03 -4.58
N HIS A 283 -19.03 7.21 -3.74
CA HIS A 283 -20.30 6.47 -3.82
C HIS A 283 -21.31 7.05 -4.83
N LYS A 284 -21.06 8.23 -5.40
CA LYS A 284 -21.81 8.71 -6.55
C LYS A 284 -21.28 8.01 -7.81
N ARG A 285 -21.75 6.78 -8.04
CA ARG A 285 -21.83 6.27 -9.43
C ARG A 285 -22.57 7.36 -10.22
N SER A 286 -21.86 7.95 -11.16
CA SER A 286 -22.34 8.92 -12.14
C SER A 286 -23.82 8.73 -12.44
N VAL A 287 -24.67 9.63 -11.94
CA VAL A 287 -25.90 9.94 -12.65
C VAL A 287 -25.42 10.73 -13.86
N SER A 288 -25.39 10.07 -15.01
CA SER A 288 -25.28 10.70 -16.31
C SER A 288 -26.44 11.68 -16.47
N SER A 289 -26.14 12.98 -16.36
CA SER A 289 -26.94 14.03 -16.98
C SER A 289 -26.23 14.36 -18.29
N ASP A 290 -26.83 13.95 -19.40
CA ASP A 290 -26.43 14.31 -20.75
C ASP A 290 -26.61 15.82 -21.00
N ASP A 291 -25.77 16.30 -21.91
CA ASP A 291 -25.90 17.49 -22.76
C ASP A 291 -25.81 18.88 -22.13
N SER A 292 -24.57 19.33 -21.98
CA SER A 292 -24.20 20.68 -22.44
C SER A 292 -22.73 20.67 -22.91
N ASP A 293 -22.54 20.82 -24.21
CA ASP A 293 -21.27 21.18 -24.83
C ASP A 293 -20.76 22.49 -24.21
N ASP A 294 -19.82 22.40 -23.27
CA ASP A 294 -18.92 23.50 -22.99
C ASP A 294 -17.52 23.00 -22.62
N ASP A 295 -16.58 23.40 -23.47
CA ASP A 295 -15.18 23.03 -23.49
C ASP A 295 -14.43 23.75 -22.37
N CYS A 296 -14.26 23.09 -21.22
CA CYS A 296 -13.18 23.40 -20.28
C CYS A 296 -12.83 22.18 -19.41
N ASN A 297 -11.65 21.58 -19.64
CA ASN A 297 -10.86 20.67 -18.78
C ASN A 297 -11.44 20.26 -17.41
N LEU A 298 -12.59 19.60 -17.38
CA LEU A 298 -13.17 19.00 -16.18
C LEU A 298 -12.45 17.68 -15.95
N VAL A 299 -11.34 17.75 -15.20
CA VAL A 299 -10.64 16.57 -14.70
C VAL A 299 -11.65 15.74 -13.91
N LYS A 300 -12.05 14.59 -14.47
CA LYS A 300 -13.01 13.68 -13.82
C LYS A 300 -12.45 13.30 -12.44
N PRO A 301 -13.21 13.55 -11.36
CA PRO A 301 -12.81 13.14 -10.03
C PRO A 301 -12.55 11.64 -9.98
N PHE A 302 -11.57 11.24 -9.17
CA PHE A 302 -11.28 9.85 -8.86
C PHE A 302 -12.55 9.06 -8.45
N SER A 303 -12.73 7.86 -9.01
CA SER A 303 -13.87 6.98 -8.70
C SER A 303 -13.42 5.61 -8.16
N LEU A 304 -14.28 4.95 -7.37
CA LEU A 304 -14.03 3.59 -6.86
C LEU A 304 -13.86 2.61 -8.02
N SER A 305 -14.65 2.81 -9.07
CA SER A 305 -14.58 2.05 -10.30
C SER A 305 -13.22 2.22 -10.98
N GLY A 306 -12.65 3.42 -10.94
CA GLY A 306 -11.29 3.72 -11.39
C GLY A 306 -10.24 2.95 -10.59
N LEU A 307 -10.35 2.97 -9.26
CA LEU A 307 -9.49 2.17 -8.36
C LEU A 307 -9.55 0.68 -8.69
N LEU A 308 -10.77 0.16 -8.84
CA LEU A 308 -11.02 -1.23 -9.18
C LEU A 308 -10.39 -1.64 -10.50
N ASN A 309 -10.52 -0.81 -11.52
CA ASN A 309 -9.93 -1.05 -12.83
C ASN A 309 -8.40 -1.00 -12.80
N CYS A 310 -7.81 -0.17 -11.93
CA CYS A 310 -6.36 -0.14 -11.74
C CYS A 310 -5.83 -1.39 -11.02
N ILE A 311 -6.55 -1.85 -9.99
CA ILE A 311 -6.16 -3.02 -9.21
C ILE A 311 -6.33 -4.31 -10.01
N ASP A 312 -7.40 -4.45 -10.78
CA ASP A 312 -7.79 -5.70 -11.44
C ASP A 312 -7.40 -5.77 -12.93
N GLY A 313 -7.19 -4.61 -13.57
CA GLY A 313 -6.92 -4.51 -14.99
C GLY A 313 -5.50 -4.91 -15.39
N LEU A 314 -5.21 -4.82 -16.69
CA LEU A 314 -3.91 -5.15 -17.29
C LEU A 314 -2.73 -4.43 -16.62
N TRP A 315 -2.97 -3.24 -16.07
CA TRP A 315 -2.00 -2.42 -15.33
C TRP A 315 -1.46 -3.11 -14.06
N SER A 316 -2.24 -3.99 -13.45
CA SER A 316 -1.78 -4.80 -12.31
C SER A 316 -0.74 -5.84 -12.71
N SER A 317 -0.57 -6.14 -14.00
CA SER A 317 0.41 -7.11 -14.51
C SER A 317 1.81 -6.53 -14.61
N CYS A 318 1.94 -5.20 -14.60
CA CYS A 318 3.22 -4.50 -14.69
C CYS A 318 4.03 -4.57 -13.38
N GLY A 319 3.38 -4.97 -12.28
CA GLY A 319 3.99 -5.17 -10.96
C GLY A 319 4.05 -6.64 -10.57
N GLU A 320 5.24 -7.18 -10.39
CA GLU A 320 5.43 -8.52 -9.81
C GLU A 320 5.72 -8.41 -8.31
N GLU A 321 5.23 -9.36 -7.51
CA GLU A 321 5.51 -9.50 -6.08
C GLU A 321 5.02 -8.28 -5.25
N ARG A 322 3.72 -8.02 -5.28
CA ARG A 322 3.10 -6.90 -4.55
C ARG A 322 1.92 -7.34 -3.67
N ILE A 323 1.78 -6.71 -2.50
CA ILE A 323 0.63 -6.87 -1.62
C ILE A 323 -0.15 -5.56 -1.60
N ILE A 324 -1.48 -5.63 -1.66
CA ILE A 324 -2.34 -4.46 -1.54
C ILE A 324 -3.20 -4.66 -0.29
N VAL A 325 -3.18 -3.70 0.63
CA VAL A 325 -3.95 -3.72 1.87
C VAL A 325 -4.93 -2.56 1.88
N PHE A 326 -6.20 -2.87 2.08
CA PHE A 326 -7.27 -1.91 2.24
C PHE A 326 -7.69 -1.87 3.70
N THR A 327 -7.91 -0.68 4.25
CA THR A 327 -8.49 -0.53 5.60
C THR A 327 -9.88 0.11 5.50
N THR A 328 -10.81 -0.35 6.34
CA THR A 328 -12.14 0.27 6.48
C THR A 328 -12.65 0.09 7.91
N ASN A 329 -13.48 1.02 8.37
CA ASN A 329 -14.19 0.83 9.64
C ASN A 329 -15.53 0.10 9.44
N ARG A 330 -16.08 0.09 8.22
CA ARG A 330 -17.43 -0.38 7.89
C ARG A 330 -17.45 -1.21 6.62
N LYS A 331 -17.37 -2.53 6.77
CA LYS A 331 -17.33 -3.47 5.63
C LYS A 331 -18.65 -3.50 4.85
N GLU A 332 -19.76 -3.29 5.53
CA GLU A 332 -21.13 -3.31 5.01
C GLU A 332 -21.44 -2.16 4.04
N VAL A 333 -20.70 -1.07 4.11
CA VAL A 333 -20.85 0.10 3.22
C VAL A 333 -20.12 -0.13 1.88
N LEU A 334 -19.18 -1.08 1.83
CA LEU A 334 -18.36 -1.33 0.65
C LEU A 334 -19.16 -1.96 -0.48
N ASP A 335 -18.85 -1.54 -1.70
CA ASP A 335 -19.40 -2.15 -2.92
C ASP A 335 -19.01 -3.64 -2.97
N PRO A 336 -19.96 -4.58 -3.09
CA PRO A 336 -19.67 -6.01 -3.23
C PRO A 336 -18.73 -6.35 -4.40
N ALA A 337 -18.60 -5.47 -5.40
CA ALA A 337 -17.64 -5.62 -6.48
C ALA A 337 -16.17 -5.52 -6.02
N LEU A 338 -15.88 -4.87 -4.88
CA LEU A 338 -14.55 -4.82 -4.26
C LEU A 338 -14.15 -6.16 -3.65
N LEU A 339 -15.12 -6.87 -3.06
CA LEU A 339 -14.92 -8.11 -2.30
C LEU A 339 -14.73 -9.35 -3.19
N ARG A 340 -14.61 -9.18 -4.51
CA ARG A 340 -14.46 -10.28 -5.46
C ARG A 340 -13.03 -10.87 -5.36
N PRO A 341 -12.88 -12.21 -5.42
CA PRO A 341 -11.57 -12.85 -5.48
C PRO A 341 -10.71 -12.31 -6.63
N GLY A 342 -9.43 -12.09 -6.37
CA GLY A 342 -8.48 -11.41 -7.28
C GLY A 342 -8.26 -9.92 -6.97
N ARG A 343 -9.12 -9.31 -6.14
CA ARG A 343 -9.02 -7.92 -5.67
C ARG A 343 -8.71 -7.86 -4.17
N MET A 344 -9.63 -8.38 -3.36
CA MET A 344 -9.50 -8.51 -1.91
C MET A 344 -9.69 -10.00 -1.57
N ASP A 345 -8.58 -10.72 -1.46
CA ASP A 345 -8.61 -12.18 -1.31
C ASP A 345 -8.77 -12.62 0.13
N MET A 346 -8.10 -11.93 1.06
CA MET A 346 -8.12 -12.23 2.48
C MET A 346 -8.80 -11.11 3.25
N HIS A 347 -9.88 -11.43 3.95
CA HIS A 347 -10.64 -10.49 4.77
C HIS A 347 -10.33 -10.75 6.25
N ILE A 348 -9.78 -9.75 6.93
CA ILE A 348 -9.35 -9.85 8.33
C ILE A 348 -10.22 -8.90 9.15
N HIS A 349 -11.00 -9.48 10.06
CA HIS A 349 -11.78 -8.72 11.03
C HIS A 349 -10.90 -8.41 12.25
N MET A 350 -10.56 -7.15 12.44
CA MET A 350 -9.89 -6.64 13.63
C MET A 350 -10.96 -6.27 14.66
N SER A 351 -11.38 -7.27 15.44
CA SER A 351 -12.42 -7.11 16.46
C SER A 351 -11.90 -6.39 17.72
N TYR A 352 -12.80 -6.21 18.69
CA TYR A 352 -12.44 -5.83 20.05
C TYR A 352 -11.42 -6.80 20.68
N CYS A 353 -10.76 -6.34 21.74
CA CYS A 353 -9.68 -7.07 22.39
C CYS A 353 -10.20 -8.40 22.97
N SER A 354 -9.54 -9.50 22.63
CA SER A 354 -9.79 -10.81 23.23
C SER A 354 -8.98 -10.97 24.51
N THR A 355 -9.31 -11.98 25.33
CA THR A 355 -8.51 -12.33 26.51
C THR A 355 -7.06 -12.65 26.14
N GLN A 356 -6.85 -13.35 25.00
CA GLN A 356 -5.51 -13.61 24.46
C GLN A 356 -4.80 -12.33 24.04
N GLY A 357 -5.49 -11.43 23.32
CA GLY A 357 -4.94 -10.13 22.94
C GLY A 357 -4.56 -9.29 24.16
N PHE A 358 -5.37 -9.33 25.21
CA PHE A 358 -5.08 -8.64 26.47
C PHE A 358 -3.83 -9.19 27.17
N ARG A 359 -3.64 -10.51 27.21
CA ARG A 359 -2.39 -11.10 27.74
C ARG A 359 -1.16 -10.63 26.98
N VAL A 360 -1.25 -10.50 25.65
CA VAL A 360 -0.16 -9.93 24.85
C VAL A 360 0.11 -8.47 25.22
N LEU A 361 -0.92 -7.65 25.43
CA LEU A 361 -0.74 -6.27 25.91
C LEU A 361 -0.05 -6.25 27.27
N VAL A 362 -0.56 -7.00 28.25
CA VAL A 362 0.02 -7.01 29.59
C VAL A 362 1.48 -7.48 29.58
N SER A 363 1.80 -8.52 28.82
CA SER A 363 3.19 -8.99 28.65
C SER A 363 4.08 -7.90 28.02
N ASN A 364 3.60 -7.18 27.01
CA ASN A 364 4.38 -6.14 26.34
C ASN A 364 4.60 -4.88 27.19
N TYR A 365 3.62 -4.46 27.98
CA TYR A 365 3.65 -3.21 28.74
C TYR A 365 4.20 -3.40 30.15
N LEU A 366 3.81 -4.48 30.84
CA LEU A 366 4.16 -4.72 32.25
C LEU A 366 5.17 -5.86 32.42
N GLY A 367 5.43 -6.67 31.38
CA GLY A 367 6.40 -7.78 31.46
C GLY A 367 5.95 -8.95 32.32
N ILE A 368 4.66 -9.09 32.60
CA ILE A 368 4.10 -10.15 33.44
C ILE A 368 3.25 -11.14 32.62
N GLU A 369 3.26 -12.40 33.02
CA GLU A 369 2.51 -13.48 32.36
C GLU A 369 1.33 -13.99 33.21
N GLU A 370 1.36 -13.75 34.52
CA GLU A 370 0.36 -14.22 35.47
C GLU A 370 0.03 -13.12 36.50
N HIS A 371 -1.25 -13.00 36.85
CA HIS A 371 -1.74 -12.07 37.85
C HIS A 371 -3.08 -12.53 38.44
N HIS A 372 -3.33 -12.23 39.71
CA HIS A 372 -4.55 -12.65 40.41
C HIS A 372 -5.83 -12.01 39.83
N LEU A 373 -5.73 -10.78 39.30
CA LEU A 373 -6.87 -10.06 38.68
C LEU A 373 -7.25 -10.56 37.28
N PHE A 374 -6.48 -11.47 36.69
CA PHE A 374 -6.70 -11.91 35.31
C PHE A 374 -8.03 -12.63 35.11
N GLU A 375 -8.47 -13.45 36.05
CA GLU A 375 -9.76 -14.14 35.93
C GLU A 375 -10.94 -13.15 35.91
N GLU A 376 -10.90 -12.13 36.78
CA GLU A 376 -11.95 -11.11 36.84
C GLU A 376 -11.95 -10.23 35.58
N ILE A 377 -10.77 -9.81 35.12
CA ILE A 377 -10.60 -8.99 33.92
C ILE A 377 -11.05 -9.77 32.67
N ASP A 378 -10.71 -11.06 32.56
CA ASP A 378 -11.12 -11.90 31.43
C ASP A 378 -12.65 -12.01 31.32
N GLY A 379 -13.33 -12.20 32.45
CA GLY A 379 -14.79 -12.23 32.50
C GLY A 379 -15.41 -10.89 32.06
N LEU A 380 -14.79 -9.77 32.43
CA LEU A 380 -15.25 -8.45 32.01
C LEU A 380 -15.00 -8.21 30.51
N ILE A 381 -13.81 -8.51 30.00
CA ILE A 381 -13.45 -8.36 28.57
C ILE A 381 -14.41 -9.14 27.67
N GLN A 382 -14.80 -10.35 28.06
CA GLN A 382 -15.78 -11.14 27.29
C GLN A 382 -17.17 -10.49 27.24
N SER A 383 -17.54 -9.71 28.26
CA SER A 383 -18.83 -9.03 28.35
C SER A 383 -18.83 -7.59 27.78
N THR A 384 -17.65 -6.97 27.65
CA THR A 384 -17.49 -5.57 27.26
C THR A 384 -16.72 -5.41 25.96
N GLU A 385 -17.25 -4.62 25.04
CA GLU A 385 -16.57 -4.27 23.79
C GLU A 385 -15.53 -3.17 24.01
N VAL A 386 -14.26 -3.56 24.14
CA VAL A 386 -13.14 -2.64 24.40
C VAL A 386 -12.03 -2.84 23.37
N THR A 387 -11.47 -1.74 22.88
CA THR A 387 -10.40 -1.79 21.88
C THR A 387 -9.04 -2.00 22.55
N PRO A 388 -8.10 -2.69 21.88
CA PRO A 388 -6.72 -2.80 22.36
C PRO A 388 -6.07 -1.44 22.67
N ALA A 389 -6.35 -0.41 21.86
CA ALA A 389 -5.81 0.94 22.10
C ALA A 389 -6.29 1.55 23.42
N SER A 390 -7.58 1.40 23.77
CA SER A 390 -8.09 1.90 25.06
C SER A 390 -7.49 1.15 26.24
N LEU A 391 -7.31 -0.17 26.14
CA LEU A 391 -6.65 -0.94 27.20
C LEU A 391 -5.17 -0.57 27.34
N ALA A 392 -4.48 -0.37 26.22
CA ALA A 392 -3.09 0.09 26.22
C ALA A 392 -2.94 1.47 26.89
N GLU A 393 -3.89 2.38 26.68
CA GLU A 393 -3.90 3.70 27.34
C GLU A 393 -4.05 3.59 28.87
N GLU A 394 -4.92 2.69 29.34
CA GLU A 394 -5.06 2.42 30.78
C GLU A 394 -3.79 1.78 31.37
N LEU A 395 -3.19 0.82 30.66
CA LEU A 395 -1.93 0.18 31.09
C LEU A 395 -0.74 1.15 31.13
N LEU A 396 -0.76 2.25 30.37
CA LEU A 396 0.31 3.25 30.34
C LEU A 396 0.29 4.24 31.50
N LYS A 397 -0.78 4.25 32.31
CA LYS A 397 -0.92 5.23 33.42
C LYS A 397 -0.01 4.93 34.60
N SER A 398 0.39 3.68 34.77
CA SER A 398 1.26 3.24 35.86
C SER A 398 2.21 2.16 35.39
N ASP A 399 3.47 2.22 35.84
CA ASP A 399 4.47 1.16 35.62
C ASP A 399 4.30 0.00 36.62
N ASP A 400 3.55 0.22 37.71
CA ASP A 400 3.25 -0.80 38.72
C ASP A 400 2.11 -1.70 38.24
N ALA A 401 2.36 -3.01 38.18
CA ALA A 401 1.43 -4.00 37.66
C ALA A 401 0.11 -4.08 38.44
N ASP A 402 0.16 -4.01 39.77
CA ASP A 402 -1.04 -4.09 40.61
C ASP A 402 -1.92 -2.85 40.40
N VAL A 403 -1.28 -1.67 40.32
CA VAL A 403 -1.98 -0.40 40.09
C VAL A 403 -2.57 -0.35 38.68
N ALA A 404 -1.78 -0.65 37.65
CA ALA A 404 -2.22 -0.60 36.25
C ALA A 404 -3.37 -1.58 35.98
N LEU A 405 -3.29 -2.82 36.47
CA LEU A 405 -4.37 -3.79 36.31
C LEU A 405 -5.61 -3.42 37.15
N GLY A 406 -5.42 -2.81 38.32
CA GLY A 406 -6.51 -2.24 39.11
C GLY A 406 -7.26 -1.11 38.37
N GLU A 407 -6.52 -0.25 37.66
CA GLU A 407 -7.10 0.81 36.82
C GLU A 407 -7.86 0.23 35.62
N VAL A 408 -7.29 -0.76 34.92
CA VAL A 408 -7.98 -1.50 33.84
C VAL A 408 -9.28 -2.12 34.36
N LEU A 409 -9.25 -2.75 35.54
CA LEU A 409 -10.44 -3.35 36.14
C LEU A 409 -11.53 -2.31 36.42
N ASN A 410 -11.17 -1.17 36.98
CA ASN A 410 -12.09 -0.06 37.23
C ASN A 410 -12.67 0.52 35.94
N PHE A 411 -11.83 0.69 34.91
CA PHE A 411 -12.24 1.13 33.58
C PHE A 411 -13.26 0.17 32.96
N LEU A 412 -13.00 -1.15 33.01
CA LEU A 412 -13.90 -2.17 32.48
C LEU A 412 -15.24 -2.21 33.23
N LYS A 413 -15.23 -2.11 34.56
CA LYS A 413 -16.44 -2.03 35.39
C LYS A 413 -17.28 -0.81 35.00
N LYS A 414 -16.65 0.36 34.83
CA LYS A 414 -17.33 1.59 34.41
C LYS A 414 -17.96 1.43 33.01
N LYS A 415 -17.22 0.91 32.04
CA LYS A 415 -17.70 0.61 30.68
C LYS A 415 -18.89 -0.34 30.68
N LYS A 416 -18.88 -1.37 31.54
CA LYS A 416 -19.99 -2.30 31.69
C LYS A 416 -21.25 -1.61 32.21
N MET A 417 -21.12 -0.79 33.26
CA MET A 417 -22.25 -0.02 33.82
C MET A 417 -22.81 0.98 32.80
N GLU A 418 -21.97 1.61 31.98
CA GLU A 418 -22.40 2.51 30.91
C GLU A 418 -23.18 1.76 29.82
N LYS A 419 -22.73 0.56 29.45
CA LYS A 419 -23.42 -0.30 28.47
C LYS A 419 -24.79 -0.73 28.97
N GLU A 420 -24.90 -1.20 30.21
CA GLU A 420 -26.16 -1.61 30.84
C GLU A 420 -27.16 -0.43 30.88
N LYS A 421 -26.71 0.78 31.23
CA LYS A 421 -27.55 1.99 31.19
C LYS A 421 -28.04 2.34 29.79
N ASN A 422 -27.16 2.23 28.78
CA ASN A 422 -27.52 2.52 27.39
C ASN A 422 -28.49 1.49 26.82
N GLU A 423 -28.37 0.21 27.22
CA GLU A 423 -29.30 -0.85 26.85
C GLU A 423 -30.67 -0.62 27.50
N GLU A 424 -30.72 -0.30 28.80
CA GLU A 424 -31.98 0.07 29.48
C GLU A 424 -32.66 1.30 28.86
N GLU A 425 -31.89 2.29 28.41
CA GLU A 425 -32.44 3.48 27.75
C GLU A 425 -32.96 3.17 26.35
N LYS A 426 -32.27 2.30 25.59
CA LYS A 426 -32.76 1.80 24.30
C LYS A 426 -34.03 0.98 24.43
N ASP A 427 -34.10 0.09 25.41
CA ASP A 427 -35.28 -0.74 25.65
C ASP A 427 -36.49 0.12 26.02
N LYS A 428 -36.29 1.15 26.86
CA LYS A 428 -37.33 2.15 27.17
C LYS A 428 -37.81 2.89 25.93
N ILE A 429 -36.89 3.34 25.07
CA ILE A 429 -37.25 4.02 23.82
C ILE A 429 -38.00 3.06 22.88
N GLU A 430 -37.59 1.80 22.79
CA GLU A 430 -38.25 0.80 21.95
C GLU A 430 -39.65 0.45 22.47
N GLU A 431 -39.84 0.36 23.78
CA GLU A 431 -41.15 0.20 24.42
C GLU A 431 -42.05 1.43 24.20
N GLU A 432 -41.50 2.64 24.30
CA GLU A 432 -42.23 3.88 24.04
C GLU A 432 -42.66 3.96 22.57
N ILE A 433 -41.79 3.59 21.62
CA ILE A 433 -42.12 3.48 20.20
C ILE A 433 -43.20 2.41 19.97
N LYS A 434 -43.11 1.24 20.60
CA LYS A 434 -44.14 0.18 20.50
C LYS A 434 -45.49 0.65 21.05
N THR A 435 -45.48 1.40 22.15
CA THR A 435 -46.69 1.96 22.76
C THR A 435 -47.34 3.00 21.85
N LEU A 436 -46.56 3.94 21.31
CA LEU A 436 -47.03 4.93 20.33
C LEU A 436 -47.59 4.29 19.05
N LEU A 437 -46.95 3.23 18.55
CA LEU A 437 -47.46 2.45 17.41
C LEU A 437 -48.75 1.71 17.75
N SER A 438 -48.92 1.24 18.99
CA SER A 438 -50.14 0.55 19.44
C SER A 438 -51.32 1.50 19.63
N ASP A 439 -51.10 2.70 20.17
CA ASP A 439 -52.12 3.74 20.34
C ASP A 439 -52.59 4.28 18.99
N SER A 440 -51.66 4.44 18.03
CA SER A 440 -51.97 4.71 16.62
C SER A 440 -52.88 3.63 16.01
N LEU A 441 -52.64 2.35 16.33
CA LEU A 441 -53.44 1.22 15.85
C LEU A 441 -54.84 1.18 16.48
N TYR A 442 -54.97 1.55 17.76
CA TYR A 442 -56.27 1.62 18.47
C TYR A 442 -57.14 2.78 17.95
N HIS A 443 -56.54 3.94 17.65
CA HIS A 443 -57.25 5.03 17.00
C HIS A 443 -57.81 4.61 15.62
N PHE A 444 -57.06 3.78 14.88
CA PHE A 444 -57.46 3.26 13.58
C PHE A 444 -58.61 2.23 13.67
N LYS A 445 -58.63 1.39 14.72
CA LYS A 445 -59.75 0.45 14.99
C LYS A 445 -61.04 1.17 15.41
N PHE A 446 -60.94 2.30 16.11
CA PHE A 446 -62.12 3.05 16.53
C PHE A 446 -62.82 3.74 15.34
N VAL A 447 -62.04 4.24 14.37
CA VAL A 447 -62.55 4.87 13.14
C VAL A 447 -63.20 3.85 12.20
N THR A 448 -62.70 2.61 12.14
CA THR A 448 -63.25 1.55 11.27
C THR A 448 -64.56 0.93 11.80
N HIS A 449 -64.86 1.02 13.10
CA HIS A 449 -66.14 0.52 13.65
C HIS A 449 -67.32 1.47 13.42
N LEU A 450 -67.06 2.75 13.11
CA LEU A 450 -68.08 3.77 12.85
C LEU A 450 -68.60 3.81 11.41
N PHE A 451 -67.88 3.20 10.47
CA PHE A 451 -68.29 3.13 9.06
C PHE A 451 -68.42 1.67 8.62
N GLY A 452 -69.67 1.21 8.51
CA GLY A 452 -70.00 -0.19 8.25
C GLY A 452 -69.39 -0.76 6.96
N GLY A 453 -68.79 -1.94 7.11
CA GLY A 453 -68.92 -3.05 6.17
C GLY A 453 -68.30 -2.89 4.78
N VAL A 454 -66.97 -2.72 4.69
CA VAL A 454 -66.19 -3.22 3.55
C VAL A 454 -64.84 -3.73 4.07
N GLU A 455 -64.58 -5.03 3.95
CA GLU A 455 -63.26 -5.62 4.26
C GLU A 455 -62.26 -5.22 3.18
N TYR A 456 -61.35 -4.31 3.52
CA TYR A 456 -60.08 -4.14 2.81
C TYR A 456 -58.96 -4.68 3.68
N VAL A 457 -58.05 -5.46 3.07
CA VAL A 457 -56.81 -5.90 3.72
C VAL A 457 -56.04 -4.64 4.15
N ALA A 458 -55.83 -4.51 5.46
CA ALA A 458 -55.22 -3.33 6.06
C ALA A 458 -53.78 -3.15 5.57
N TYR A 459 -53.56 -2.21 4.65
CA TYR A 459 -52.23 -1.66 4.40
C TYR A 459 -51.96 -0.55 5.43
N PRO A 460 -50.77 -0.52 6.07
CA PRO A 460 -50.45 0.53 7.02
C PRO A 460 -50.53 1.90 6.32
N THR A 461 -51.33 2.80 6.88
CA THR A 461 -51.56 4.17 6.36
C THR A 461 -50.31 5.04 6.36
N VAL A 462 -49.25 4.60 7.06
CA VAL A 462 -47.94 5.23 7.06
C VAL A 462 -46.94 4.28 6.43
N MET A 463 -46.37 4.70 5.31
CA MET A 463 -45.25 4.02 4.67
C MET A 463 -44.00 4.89 4.78
N ASP A 464 -42.91 4.29 5.27
CA ASP A 464 -41.60 4.92 5.29
C ASP A 464 -40.90 4.81 3.91
N VAL A 465 -39.80 5.55 3.78
CA VAL A 465 -39.03 5.62 2.54
C VAL A 465 -38.53 4.27 2.04
N ASN A 466 -38.27 3.30 2.93
CA ASN A 466 -37.76 1.99 2.53
C ASN A 466 -38.88 1.16 1.91
N ARG A 467 -40.08 1.20 2.52
CA ARG A 467 -41.24 0.47 2.02
C ARG A 467 -41.83 1.06 0.74
N ILE A 468 -41.77 2.40 0.59
CA ILE A 468 -42.14 3.08 -0.66
C ILE A 468 -41.22 2.63 -1.81
N ARG A 469 -39.91 2.48 -1.55
CA ARG A 469 -38.90 2.05 -2.55
C ARG A 469 -39.07 0.61 -3.02
N GLU A 470 -39.73 -0.25 -2.23
CA GLU A 470 -40.03 -1.63 -2.61
C GLU A 470 -41.23 -1.72 -3.57
N ILE A 471 -42.21 -0.82 -3.43
CA ILE A 471 -43.47 -0.89 -4.18
C ILE A 471 -43.40 -0.07 -5.49
N LEU A 472 -42.72 1.07 -5.50
CA LEU A 472 -42.71 1.94 -6.67
C LEU A 472 -41.54 1.62 -7.62
N PRO A 473 -41.81 1.35 -8.91
CA PRO A 473 -40.76 1.21 -9.91
C PRO A 473 -40.00 2.53 -10.05
N ARG A 474 -38.66 2.44 -9.96
CA ARG A 474 -37.72 3.58 -9.93
C ARG A 474 -37.89 4.53 -11.12
N ARG A 475 -38.81 5.49 -11.01
CA ARG A 475 -38.94 6.64 -11.91
C ARG A 475 -39.03 7.94 -11.10
N PHE A 476 -38.44 8.96 -11.72
CA PHE A 476 -37.94 10.19 -11.12
C PHE A 476 -38.93 11.12 -10.38
N PRO A 477 -40.28 11.02 -10.47
CA PRO A 477 -41.15 11.90 -9.68
C PRO A 477 -41.46 11.40 -8.26
N PHE A 478 -41.37 10.10 -7.97
CA PHE A 478 -41.83 9.54 -6.68
C PHE A 478 -40.75 9.44 -5.61
N LEU A 479 -39.48 9.64 -5.98
CA LEU A 479 -38.32 9.46 -5.10
C LEU A 479 -38.00 10.69 -4.24
N LEU A 480 -39.00 11.55 -4.06
CA LEU A 480 -38.92 12.81 -3.33
C LEU A 480 -40.01 12.91 -2.25
N VAL A 481 -40.65 11.79 -1.91
CA VAL A 481 -41.62 11.70 -0.81
C VAL A 481 -40.97 10.97 0.36
N ASP A 482 -40.83 11.66 1.49
CA ASP A 482 -40.24 11.09 2.70
C ASP A 482 -41.25 10.23 3.47
N ARG A 483 -42.54 10.59 3.37
CA ARG A 483 -43.63 9.90 4.06
C ARG A 483 -44.95 10.09 3.33
N VAL A 484 -45.72 9.01 3.15
CA VAL A 484 -47.13 9.08 2.72
C VAL A 484 -47.99 9.08 3.99
N ILE A 485 -48.91 10.05 4.10
CA ILE A 485 -49.82 10.21 5.25
C ILE A 485 -51.21 9.66 4.95
N GLU A 486 -51.64 9.75 3.69
CA GLU A 486 -52.94 9.26 3.25
C GLU A 486 -52.80 8.62 1.87
N TYR A 487 -53.48 7.50 1.65
CA TYR A 487 -53.42 6.78 0.38
C TYR A 487 -54.78 6.13 0.10
N THR A 488 -55.37 6.49 -1.03
CA THR A 488 -56.54 5.81 -1.58
C THR A 488 -56.10 5.07 -2.85
N PRO A 489 -56.12 3.73 -2.85
CA PRO A 489 -55.67 2.93 -3.99
C PRO A 489 -56.30 3.38 -5.31
N ALA A 490 -55.47 3.60 -6.32
CA ALA A 490 -55.86 4.05 -7.67
C ALA A 490 -56.62 5.40 -7.75
N VAL A 491 -56.71 6.17 -6.65
CA VAL A 491 -57.45 7.43 -6.59
C VAL A 491 -56.56 8.60 -6.17
N SER A 492 -55.88 8.52 -5.02
CA SER A 492 -55.11 9.66 -4.49
C SER A 492 -54.06 9.24 -3.46
N ALA A 493 -53.06 10.10 -3.24
CA ALA A 493 -52.10 9.98 -2.15
C ALA A 493 -51.73 11.37 -1.62
N VAL A 494 -51.66 11.52 -0.29
CA VAL A 494 -51.17 12.72 0.40
C VAL A 494 -49.84 12.39 1.06
N ALA A 495 -48.83 13.22 0.80
CA ALA A 495 -47.44 12.92 1.11
C ALA A 495 -46.70 14.14 1.67
N ILE A 496 -45.71 13.89 2.55
CA ILE A 496 -44.78 14.88 3.08
C ILE A 496 -43.44 14.75 2.35
N LYS A 497 -42.90 15.90 1.96
CA LYS A 497 -41.52 16.08 1.54
C LYS A 497 -40.89 17.17 2.41
N ASN A 498 -39.78 16.86 3.06
CA ASN A 498 -38.92 17.87 3.65
C ASN A 498 -38.06 18.50 2.55
N VAL A 499 -38.29 19.79 2.29
CA VAL A 499 -37.61 20.53 1.23
C VAL A 499 -36.53 21.41 1.85
N THR A 500 -35.30 21.36 1.34
CA THR A 500 -34.25 22.33 1.74
C THR A 500 -34.26 23.54 0.81
N ILE A 501 -33.71 24.69 1.25
CA ILE A 501 -33.78 25.97 0.51
C ILE A 501 -33.15 25.91 -0.91
N ASN A 502 -32.36 24.87 -1.20
CA ASN A 502 -31.69 24.63 -2.46
C ASN A 502 -32.42 23.64 -3.39
N ASP A 503 -33.62 23.16 -3.03
CA ASP A 503 -34.40 22.25 -3.86
C ASP A 503 -35.35 23.02 -4.79
N ASN A 504 -35.35 22.67 -6.08
CA ASN A 504 -36.27 23.25 -7.06
C ASN A 504 -37.74 22.90 -6.75
N PHE A 505 -38.65 23.85 -6.99
CA PHE A 505 -40.10 23.62 -6.95
C PHE A 505 -40.50 22.54 -7.97
N PHE A 506 -41.43 21.66 -7.59
CA PHE A 506 -41.95 20.62 -8.46
C PHE A 506 -42.72 21.25 -9.64
N LEU A 507 -42.28 21.00 -10.87
CA LEU A 507 -43.11 21.15 -12.07
C LEU A 507 -43.85 19.82 -12.26
N GLY A 508 -45.10 19.75 -11.82
CA GLY A 508 -45.92 18.54 -11.96
C GLY A 508 -46.03 18.13 -13.43
N HIS A 509 -45.62 16.91 -13.76
CA HIS A 509 -45.77 16.34 -15.09
C HIS A 509 -46.65 15.09 -15.02
N PHE A 510 -47.95 15.27 -15.28
CA PHE A 510 -48.86 14.24 -15.74
C PHE A 510 -49.62 14.82 -16.94
N PRO A 511 -49.49 14.25 -18.16
CA PRO A 511 -50.12 14.82 -19.35
C PRO A 511 -51.65 14.93 -19.27
N ASP A 512 -52.30 14.12 -18.42
CA ASP A 512 -53.76 13.98 -18.40
C ASP A 512 -54.42 14.25 -17.03
N TYR A 513 -53.66 14.63 -15.99
CA TYR A 513 -54.22 14.90 -14.65
C TYR A 513 -53.48 16.05 -13.95
N HIS A 514 -54.22 17.11 -13.60
CA HIS A 514 -53.72 18.18 -12.74
C HIS A 514 -53.58 17.66 -11.31
N VAL A 515 -52.36 17.73 -10.75
CA VAL A 515 -52.10 17.48 -9.33
C VAL A 515 -51.76 18.83 -8.68
N GLU A 516 -52.67 19.36 -7.85
CA GLU A 516 -52.35 20.47 -6.95
C GLU A 516 -51.76 19.89 -5.65
N LEU A 517 -50.49 20.19 -5.37
CA LEU A 517 -49.86 19.87 -4.09
C LEU A 517 -50.05 21.06 -3.15
N VAL A 518 -50.78 20.85 -2.05
CA VAL A 518 -50.84 21.81 -0.94
C VAL A 518 -49.53 21.70 -0.16
N SER A 519 -48.61 22.63 -0.40
CA SER A 519 -47.38 22.79 0.37
C SER A 519 -47.70 23.36 1.76
N VAL A 520 -47.55 22.56 2.82
CA VAL A 520 -47.51 23.09 4.19
C VAL A 520 -46.05 23.35 4.55
N VAL A 521 -45.63 24.60 4.41
CA VAL A 521 -44.36 25.08 4.96
C VAL A 521 -44.54 25.23 6.48
N LYS A 522 -43.81 24.46 7.29
CA LYS A 522 -43.55 24.83 8.68
C LYS A 522 -42.16 25.45 8.73
N LEU A 523 -42.11 26.74 9.09
CA LEU A 523 -40.88 27.44 9.49
C LEU A 523 -40.33 26.86 10.79
#